data_AF-A0A812VKS5-F1
#
_entry.id   AF-A0A812VKS5-F1
#
_cell.length_a   1.000
_cell.length_b   1.000
_cell.length_c   1.000
_cell.angle_alpha   90.00
_cell.angle_beta   90.00
_cell.angle_gamma   90.00
#
_symmetry.space_group_name_H-M   'P 1'
#
loop_
_entity.id
_entity.type
_entity.pdbx_description
1 polymer ?
#
loop_
_entity_poly.entity_id
_entity_poly.type
_entity_poly.pdbx_seq_one_letter_code
_entity_poly.pdbx_strand_id
1 'polypeptide(L)'
;MAFNDPPGEMLHIVLSLLRARLVDVDRLVSVAGSMTALNLLTAVNPRRLHFFDMNPCAILWGKMLCELILLSSTPQEFISRLFARSVAEFECDAGQLTFRNQEKFLLRPVSAAMREETRQALSDEAASVYLHILSGYQDGAVRDGWNTPRIVPCEDRRRLRHSTRCADALELVDDLEHLSFPNDICPTGYRGDGIASFHYGEGWLASSWLYAEVRRKLQETQPTWSSQVDFPAAGPEDLLPDLAGACESPITLLSLDFKQVA
;
A
#
# COMPACT_ATOMS: atom_id res chain seq x y z
N MET A 1 -8.13 0.28 -4.08
CA MET A 1 -6.74 0.57 -3.69
C MET A 1 -6.72 0.95 -2.21
N ALA A 2 -5.71 0.41 -1.51
CA ALA A 2 -5.39 0.44 -0.08
C ALA A 2 -6.42 1.03 0.89
N PHE A 3 -7.10 0.15 1.62
CA PHE A 3 -7.52 0.46 2.98
C PHE A 3 -6.42 -0.07 3.90
N ASN A 4 -5.89 0.81 4.76
CA ASN A 4 -5.07 0.36 5.86
C ASN A 4 -6.00 -0.33 6.85
N ASP A 5 -5.84 -1.64 7.04
CA ASP A 5 -6.44 -2.30 8.20
C ASP A 5 -6.04 -1.51 9.44
N PRO A 6 -6.93 -1.33 10.43
CA PRO A 6 -6.58 -0.63 11.66
C PRO A 6 -5.25 -1.20 12.18
N PRO A 7 -4.19 -0.37 12.34
CA PRO A 7 -2.87 -0.84 12.78
C PRO A 7 -2.91 -1.68 14.06
N GLY A 8 -3.91 -1.46 14.92
CA GLY A 8 -4.17 -2.28 16.10
C GLY A 8 -4.58 -3.71 15.77
N GLU A 9 -5.42 -3.92 14.76
CA GLU A 9 -5.81 -5.25 14.28
C GLU A 9 -4.62 -5.96 13.64
N MET A 10 -3.85 -5.28 12.80
CA MET A 10 -2.66 -5.87 12.19
C MET A 10 -1.62 -6.28 13.22
N LEU A 11 -1.34 -5.41 14.19
CA LEU A 11 -0.46 -5.75 15.31
C LEU A 11 -1.01 -6.92 16.13
N HIS A 12 -2.32 -6.94 16.40
CA HIS A 12 -2.97 -8.03 17.11
C HIS A 12 -2.84 -9.36 16.37
N ILE A 13 -3.03 -9.38 15.05
CA ILE A 13 -2.87 -10.57 14.19
C ILE A 13 -1.43 -11.07 14.26
N VAL A 14 -0.46 -10.18 14.05
CA VAL A 14 0.98 -10.50 14.12
C VAL A 14 1.34 -11.11 15.48
N LEU A 15 0.94 -10.48 16.59
CA LEU A 15 1.21 -10.98 17.94
C LEU A 15 0.51 -12.31 18.22
N SER A 16 -0.71 -12.50 17.71
CA SER A 16 -1.46 -13.74 17.88
C SER A 16 -0.81 -14.90 17.14
N LEU A 17 -0.34 -14.70 15.91
CA LEU A 17 0.39 -15.70 15.12
C LEU A 17 1.70 -16.11 15.82
N LEU A 18 2.48 -15.13 16.29
CA LEU A 18 3.70 -15.37 17.04
C LEU A 18 3.44 -16.16 18.32
N ARG A 19 2.42 -15.77 19.10
CA ARG A 19 2.04 -16.45 20.34
C ARG A 19 1.57 -17.89 20.09
N ALA A 20 0.80 -18.11 19.03
CA ALA A 20 0.31 -19.43 18.64
C ALA A 20 1.38 -20.29 17.96
N ARG A 21 2.57 -19.74 17.69
CA ARG A 21 3.65 -20.39 16.91
C ARG A 21 3.20 -20.81 15.50
N LEU A 22 2.22 -20.10 14.94
CA LEU A 22 1.76 -20.27 13.56
C LEU A 22 2.59 -19.38 12.62
N VAL A 23 3.90 -19.57 12.66
CA VAL A 23 4.86 -18.74 11.92
C VAL A 23 5.19 -19.34 10.56
N ASP A 24 5.29 -20.65 10.44
CA ASP A 24 5.57 -21.29 9.15
C ASP A 24 4.25 -21.65 8.46
N VAL A 25 4.06 -21.13 7.25
CA VAL A 25 2.82 -21.34 6.48
C VAL A 25 3.15 -21.83 5.08
N ASP A 26 2.36 -22.75 4.53
CA ASP A 26 2.60 -23.25 3.17
C ASP A 26 2.33 -22.18 2.12
N ARG A 27 1.33 -21.33 2.35
CA ARG A 27 0.95 -20.27 1.42
C ARG A 27 0.39 -19.06 2.18
N LEU A 28 0.85 -17.87 1.81
CA LEU A 28 0.23 -16.60 2.17
C LEU A 28 -0.41 -16.01 0.91
N VAL A 29 -1.72 -15.74 0.98
CA VAL A 29 -2.50 -15.16 -0.11
C VAL A 29 -3.09 -13.84 0.38
N SER A 30 -2.93 -12.76 -0.40
CA SER A 30 -3.37 -11.42 0.02
C SER A 30 -3.81 -10.57 -1.15
N VAL A 31 -4.71 -9.63 -0.87
CA VAL A 31 -5.05 -8.57 -1.82
C VAL A 31 -3.82 -7.69 -2.08
N ALA A 32 -3.53 -7.38 -3.34
CA ALA A 32 -2.39 -6.56 -3.73
C ALA A 32 -2.58 -5.09 -3.38
N GLY A 33 -3.81 -4.57 -3.50
CA GLY A 33 -4.10 -3.15 -3.35
C GLY A 33 -3.71 -2.52 -2.01
N SER A 34 -3.71 -3.27 -0.90
CA SER A 34 -3.29 -2.75 0.43
C SER A 34 -1.85 -3.09 0.78
N MET A 35 -1.25 -4.10 0.13
CA MET A 35 0.03 -4.70 0.51
C MET A 35 0.11 -5.05 2.02
N THR A 36 -1.03 -5.28 2.68
CA THR A 36 -1.09 -5.62 4.12
C THR A 36 -0.20 -6.82 4.45
N ALA A 37 -0.06 -7.78 3.53
CA ALA A 37 0.80 -8.95 3.68
C ALA A 37 2.24 -8.60 4.09
N LEU A 38 2.77 -7.43 3.71
CA LEU A 38 4.12 -7.02 4.11
C LEU A 38 4.27 -6.94 5.63
N ASN A 39 3.22 -6.53 6.36
CA ASN A 39 3.21 -6.58 7.82
C ASN A 39 3.15 -8.02 8.34
N LEU A 40 2.38 -8.90 7.71
CA LEU A 40 2.32 -10.32 8.10
C LEU A 40 3.67 -11.01 7.89
N LEU A 41 4.41 -10.67 6.84
CA LEU A 41 5.76 -11.19 6.58
C LEU A 41 6.77 -10.87 7.69
N THR A 42 6.45 -9.97 8.64
CA THR A 42 7.28 -9.78 9.83
C THR A 42 7.15 -10.91 10.85
N ALA A 43 6.05 -11.68 10.81
CA ALA A 43 5.78 -12.80 11.71
C ALA A 43 5.77 -14.16 11.00
N VAL A 44 5.29 -14.24 9.76
CA VAL A 44 5.14 -15.50 9.06
C VAL A 44 6.24 -15.75 8.02
N ASN A 45 6.56 -17.02 7.78
CA ASN A 45 7.49 -17.54 6.80
C ASN A 45 6.72 -18.37 5.77
N PRO A 46 6.13 -17.74 4.75
CA PRO A 46 5.41 -18.47 3.72
C PRO A 46 6.35 -19.21 2.78
N ARG A 47 6.03 -20.45 2.43
CA ARG A 47 6.71 -21.16 1.31
C ARG A 47 6.30 -20.60 -0.05
N ARG A 48 5.06 -20.12 -0.17
CA ARG A 48 4.52 -19.48 -1.38
C ARG A 48 3.82 -18.18 -1.02
N LEU A 49 4.06 -17.13 -1.79
CA LEU A 49 3.38 -15.84 -1.66
C LEU A 49 2.59 -15.55 -2.93
N HIS A 50 1.31 -15.23 -2.78
CA HIS A 50 0.43 -14.90 -3.89
C HIS A 50 -0.34 -13.61 -3.60
N PHE A 51 -0.31 -12.70 -4.55
CA PHE A 51 -1.08 -11.47 -4.53
C PHE A 51 -2.17 -11.50 -5.58
N PHE A 52 -3.36 -11.05 -5.23
CA PHE A 52 -4.47 -10.96 -6.18
C PHE A 52 -5.23 -9.64 -6.02
N ASP A 53 -5.92 -9.19 -7.05
CA ASP A 53 -6.79 -8.01 -6.97
C ASP A 53 -7.75 -8.01 -8.16
N MET A 54 -8.99 -7.56 -7.94
CA MET A 54 -9.94 -7.34 -9.03
C MET A 54 -9.43 -6.23 -9.97
N ASN A 55 -8.73 -5.23 -9.43
CA ASN A 55 -8.19 -4.12 -10.18
C ASN A 55 -6.80 -4.45 -10.76
N PRO A 56 -6.63 -4.56 -12.09
CA PRO A 56 -5.33 -4.83 -12.71
C PRO A 56 -4.27 -3.77 -12.37
N CYS A 57 -4.66 -2.51 -12.17
CA CYS A 57 -3.74 -1.44 -11.79
C CYS A 57 -3.16 -1.65 -10.39
N ALA A 58 -3.91 -2.30 -9.48
CA ALA A 58 -3.40 -2.63 -8.15
C ALA A 58 -2.33 -3.74 -8.20
N ILE A 59 -2.46 -4.69 -9.13
CA ILE A 59 -1.42 -5.70 -9.40
C ILE A 59 -0.15 -5.04 -9.93
N LEU A 60 -0.28 -4.20 -10.95
CA LEU A 60 0.85 -3.46 -11.53
C LEU A 60 1.55 -2.58 -10.48
N TRP A 61 0.76 -1.89 -9.65
CA TRP A 61 1.26 -1.12 -8.52
C TRP A 61 2.00 -1.99 -7.49
N GLY A 62 1.42 -3.12 -7.09
CA GLY A 62 2.04 -4.06 -6.14
C GLY A 62 3.35 -4.65 -6.65
N LYS A 63 3.43 -5.02 -7.93
CA LYS A 63 4.67 -5.46 -8.59
C LYS A 63 5.75 -4.37 -8.52
N MET A 64 5.42 -3.16 -8.92
CA MET A 64 6.34 -2.01 -8.87
C MET A 64 6.82 -1.73 -7.43
N LEU A 65 5.92 -1.79 -6.44
CA LEU A 65 6.29 -1.66 -5.02
C LEU A 65 7.26 -2.77 -4.58
N CYS A 66 7.01 -4.03 -4.95
CA CYS A 66 7.93 -5.13 -4.65
C CYS A 66 9.32 -4.89 -5.26
N GLU A 67 9.41 -4.41 -6.50
CA GLU A 67 10.70 -4.06 -7.10
C GLU A 67 11.39 -2.92 -6.35
N LEU A 68 10.66 -1.86 -5.96
CA LEU A 68 11.23 -0.79 -5.13
C LEU A 68 11.75 -1.32 -3.79
N ILE A 69 11.05 -2.28 -3.17
CA ILE A 69 11.50 -2.92 -1.93
C ILE A 69 12.79 -3.71 -2.15
N LEU A 70 12.90 -4.43 -3.27
CA LEU A 70 14.10 -5.22 -3.58
C LEU A 70 15.30 -4.33 -3.95
N LEU A 71 15.04 -3.18 -4.60
CA LEU A 71 16.05 -2.17 -4.97
C LEU A 71 16.59 -1.39 -3.78
N SER A 72 15.81 -1.22 -2.72
CA SER A 72 16.21 -0.48 -1.52
C SER A 72 16.80 -1.40 -0.46
N SER A 73 17.84 -0.91 0.22
CA SER A 73 18.51 -1.65 1.31
C SER A 73 17.95 -1.31 2.68
N THR A 74 17.29 -0.15 2.81
CA THR A 74 16.75 0.36 4.07
C THR A 74 15.34 0.95 3.89
N PRO A 75 14.55 1.08 5.00
CA PRO A 75 13.28 1.79 4.98
C PRO A 75 13.41 3.23 4.45
N GLN A 76 14.49 3.92 4.82
CA GLN A 76 14.77 5.29 4.39
C GLN A 76 14.97 5.35 2.88
N GLU A 77 15.76 4.44 2.30
CA GLU A 77 15.96 4.38 0.84
C GLU A 77 14.65 4.08 0.10
N PHE A 78 13.85 3.15 0.62
CA PHE A 78 12.56 2.81 0.02
C PHE A 78 11.62 4.01 -0.05
N ILE A 79 11.39 4.68 1.10
CA ILE A 79 10.56 5.88 1.14
C ILE A 79 11.18 7.00 0.31
N SER A 80 12.51 7.11 0.28
CA SER A 80 13.17 8.12 -0.53
C SER A 80 12.87 7.94 -2.01
N ARG A 81 13.01 6.72 -2.55
CA ARG A 81 12.67 6.39 -3.95
C ARG A 81 11.19 6.58 -4.23
N LEU A 82 10.33 6.13 -3.32
CA LEU A 82 8.88 6.21 -3.45
C LEU A 82 8.38 7.66 -3.56
N PHE A 83 8.94 8.59 -2.78
CA PHE A 83 8.58 10.00 -2.79
C PHE A 83 9.53 10.89 -3.62
N ALA A 84 10.59 10.29 -4.18
CA ALA A 84 11.70 10.95 -4.84
C ALA A 84 12.29 12.14 -4.04
N ARG A 85 12.43 11.95 -2.72
CA ARG A 85 12.92 12.94 -1.76
C ARG A 85 13.78 12.24 -0.71
N SER A 86 14.96 12.75 -0.41
CA SER A 86 15.86 12.11 0.55
C SER A 86 15.30 12.17 1.98
N VAL A 87 14.94 11.00 2.53
CA VAL A 87 14.53 10.86 3.94
C VAL A 87 15.73 11.12 4.84
N ALA A 88 16.92 10.63 4.48
CA ALA A 88 18.13 10.82 5.28
C ALA A 88 18.47 12.31 5.46
N GLU A 89 18.44 13.09 4.36
CA GLU A 89 18.66 14.54 4.44
C GLU A 89 17.56 15.23 5.27
N PHE A 90 16.30 14.81 5.11
CA PHE A 90 15.21 15.36 5.91
C PHE A 90 15.40 15.10 7.40
N GLU A 91 15.77 13.87 7.77
CA GLU A 91 15.94 13.48 9.17
C GLU A 91 17.15 14.13 9.83
N CYS A 92 18.21 14.41 9.07
CA CYS A 92 19.34 15.22 9.52
C CYS A 92 18.91 16.66 9.89
N ASP A 93 18.02 17.27 9.12
CA ASP A 93 17.63 18.68 9.30
C ASP A 93 16.47 18.87 10.29
N ALA A 94 15.48 17.98 10.25
CA ALA A 94 14.18 18.16 10.91
C ALA A 94 13.87 17.09 11.97
N GLY A 95 14.82 16.20 12.25
CA GLY A 95 14.61 15.01 13.07
C GLY A 95 13.81 13.93 12.34
N GLN A 96 13.63 12.78 12.99
CA GLN A 96 12.97 11.60 12.43
C GLN A 96 11.66 11.95 11.70
N LEU A 97 11.44 11.35 10.53
CA LEU A 97 10.21 11.54 9.76
C LEU A 97 9.06 10.85 10.49
N THR A 98 8.01 11.62 10.77
CA THR A 98 6.81 11.22 11.51
C THR A 98 5.58 11.85 10.89
N PHE A 99 4.39 11.40 11.29
CA PHE A 99 3.13 12.03 10.84
C PHE A 99 3.03 13.53 11.18
N ARG A 100 3.77 14.01 12.18
CA ARG A 100 3.74 15.41 12.64
C ARG A 100 4.55 16.35 11.74
N ASN A 101 5.61 15.85 11.12
CA ASN A 101 6.51 16.64 10.27
C ASN A 101 6.52 16.20 8.80
N GLN A 102 5.75 15.16 8.41
CA GLN A 102 5.71 14.67 7.03
C GLN A 102 5.26 15.70 5.99
N GLU A 103 4.40 16.66 6.34
CA GLU A 103 4.04 17.73 5.41
C GLU A 103 5.27 18.58 5.02
N LYS A 104 6.19 18.82 5.97
CA LYS A 104 7.46 19.50 5.66
C LYS A 104 8.34 18.67 4.74
N PHE A 105 8.31 17.35 4.87
CA PHE A 105 9.00 16.44 3.96
C PHE A 105 8.38 16.49 2.56
N LEU A 106 7.06 16.41 2.44
CA LEU A 106 6.35 16.43 1.17
C LEU A 106 6.46 17.77 0.43
N LEU A 107 6.63 18.88 1.16
CA LEU A 107 6.91 20.20 0.59
C LEU A 107 8.33 20.35 0.04
N ARG A 108 9.27 19.43 0.33
CA ARG A 108 10.60 19.47 -0.29
C ARG A 108 10.48 19.26 -1.80
N PRO A 109 11.37 19.89 -2.60
CA PRO A 109 11.39 19.66 -4.03
C PRO A 109 11.71 18.21 -4.33
N VAL A 110 11.09 17.67 -5.37
CA VAL A 110 11.38 16.33 -5.85
C VAL A 110 12.76 16.30 -6.50
N SER A 111 13.56 15.30 -6.17
CA SER A 111 14.84 15.04 -6.83
C SER A 111 14.63 14.35 -8.18
N ALA A 112 14.80 15.11 -9.26
CA ALA A 112 14.75 14.60 -10.63
C ALA A 112 15.79 13.49 -10.89
N ALA A 113 16.98 13.64 -10.29
CA ALA A 113 18.04 12.63 -10.39
C ALA A 113 17.61 11.31 -9.75
N MET A 114 17.03 11.36 -8.54
CA MET A 114 16.54 10.16 -7.84
C MET A 114 15.39 9.49 -8.60
N ARG A 115 14.48 10.28 -9.20
CA ARG A 115 13.42 9.74 -10.05
C ARG A 115 13.99 8.94 -11.21
N GLU A 116 14.93 9.55 -11.93
CA GLU A 116 15.49 8.93 -13.13
C GLU A 116 16.34 7.70 -12.80
N GLU A 117 17.17 7.78 -11.75
CA GLU A 117 17.93 6.64 -11.25
C GLU A 117 17.00 5.48 -10.85
N THR A 118 15.93 5.78 -10.10
CA THR A 118 14.95 4.76 -9.70
C THR A 118 14.26 4.16 -10.91
N ARG A 119 13.83 4.98 -11.88
CA ARG A 119 13.17 4.52 -13.11
C ARG A 119 14.06 3.61 -13.94
N GLN A 120 15.36 3.92 -14.04
CA GLN A 120 16.33 3.12 -14.80
C GLN A 120 16.66 1.78 -14.11
N ALA A 121 16.50 1.70 -12.79
CA ALA A 121 16.76 0.48 -12.03
C ALA A 121 15.58 -0.51 -11.99
N LEU A 122 14.37 -0.05 -12.34
CA LEU A 122 13.16 -0.86 -12.42
C LEU A 122 13.09 -1.62 -13.75
N SER A 123 12.34 -2.73 -13.77
CA SER A 123 11.94 -3.40 -15.01
C SER A 123 11.10 -2.49 -15.90
N ASP A 124 11.00 -2.77 -17.20
CA ASP A 124 10.21 -1.94 -18.13
C ASP A 124 8.73 -1.80 -17.69
N GLU A 125 8.12 -2.88 -17.18
CA GLU A 125 6.74 -2.86 -16.66
C GLU A 125 6.65 -1.95 -15.44
N ALA A 126 7.53 -2.12 -14.45
CA ALA A 126 7.52 -1.32 -13.23
C ALA A 126 7.92 0.15 -13.46
N ALA A 127 8.85 0.42 -14.39
CA ALA A 127 9.26 1.75 -14.78
C ALA A 127 8.10 2.52 -15.46
N SER A 128 7.29 1.84 -16.27
CA SER A 128 6.07 2.40 -16.86
C SER A 128 5.05 2.78 -15.77
N VAL A 129 4.79 1.88 -14.83
CA VAL A 129 3.90 2.15 -13.68
C VAL A 129 4.42 3.31 -12.82
N TYR A 130 5.72 3.33 -12.55
CA TYR A 130 6.40 4.40 -11.82
C TYR A 130 6.17 5.76 -12.50
N LEU A 131 6.35 5.82 -13.83
CA LEU A 131 6.17 7.05 -14.60
C LEU A 131 4.70 7.49 -14.69
N HIS A 132 3.77 6.57 -14.95
CA HIS A 132 2.37 6.94 -15.23
C HIS A 132 1.49 7.06 -13.98
N ILE A 133 1.87 6.41 -12.87
CA ILE A 133 1.09 6.41 -11.64
C ILE A 133 1.83 7.15 -10.52
N LEU A 134 3.03 6.67 -10.14
CA LEU A 134 3.71 7.16 -8.94
C LEU A 134 4.23 8.60 -9.10
N SER A 135 4.76 8.98 -10.27
CA SER A 135 5.33 10.32 -10.49
C SER A 135 4.31 11.44 -10.21
N GLY A 136 3.05 11.25 -10.60
CA GLY A 136 1.98 12.21 -10.34
C GLY A 136 1.75 12.42 -8.84
N TYR A 137 1.74 11.35 -8.04
CA TYR A 137 1.66 11.47 -6.59
C TYR A 137 2.86 12.18 -5.99
N GLN A 138 4.07 11.94 -6.51
CA GLN A 138 5.27 12.62 -6.05
C GLN A 138 5.24 14.13 -6.32
N ASP A 139 4.62 14.54 -7.43
CA ASP A 139 4.38 15.94 -7.80
C ASP A 139 3.20 16.59 -7.04
N GLY A 140 2.51 15.83 -6.18
CA GLY A 140 1.39 16.32 -5.40
C GLY A 140 0.06 16.33 -6.15
N ALA A 141 -0.05 15.62 -7.28
CA ALA A 141 -1.32 15.44 -7.96
C ALA A 141 -2.31 14.70 -7.05
N VAL A 142 -3.51 15.27 -6.95
CA VAL A 142 -4.66 14.61 -6.33
C VAL A 142 -5.42 13.90 -7.44
N ARG A 143 -5.72 12.61 -7.27
CA ARG A 143 -6.49 11.84 -8.24
C ARG A 143 -7.93 11.68 -7.77
N ASP A 144 -8.81 12.47 -8.36
CA ASP A 144 -10.26 12.36 -8.14
C ASP A 144 -10.80 11.02 -8.70
N GLY A 145 -11.76 10.42 -8.00
CA GLY A 145 -12.34 9.12 -8.38
C GLY A 145 -11.49 7.90 -8.01
N TRP A 146 -10.28 8.09 -7.46
CA TRP A 146 -9.50 7.01 -6.86
C TRP A 146 -9.83 6.91 -5.37
N ASN A 147 -9.90 5.69 -4.83
CA ASN A 147 -10.06 5.49 -3.39
C ASN A 147 -8.84 5.99 -2.57
N THR A 148 -7.74 6.34 -3.25
CA THR A 148 -6.50 6.84 -2.66
C THR A 148 -6.09 8.15 -3.34
N PRO A 149 -6.77 9.28 -3.07
CA PRO A 149 -6.42 10.58 -3.63
C PRO A 149 -4.99 11.05 -3.30
N ARG A 150 -4.40 10.57 -2.19
CA ARG A 150 -3.05 10.95 -1.76
C ARG A 150 -2.32 9.79 -1.07
N ILE A 151 -1.01 9.73 -1.28
CA ILE A 151 -0.09 8.86 -0.53
C ILE A 151 0.74 9.67 0.47
N VAL A 152 1.01 9.10 1.64
CA VAL A 152 1.83 9.75 2.67
C VAL A 152 2.82 8.76 3.31
N PRO A 153 4.01 9.20 3.76
CA PRO A 153 4.97 8.30 4.40
C PRO A 153 4.46 7.70 5.71
N CYS A 154 3.82 8.51 6.57
CA CYS A 154 3.48 8.15 7.94
C CYS A 154 1.97 8.28 8.22
N GLU A 155 1.39 7.35 8.97
CA GLU A 155 -0.03 7.32 9.31
C GLU A 155 -0.28 8.18 10.56
N ASP A 156 -1.34 9.01 10.57
CA ASP A 156 -1.78 9.68 11.81
C ASP A 156 -2.75 8.77 12.55
N ARG A 157 -2.22 7.98 13.49
CA ARG A 157 -2.98 7.01 14.29
C ARG A 157 -4.20 7.61 15.02
N ARG A 158 -4.23 8.93 15.23
CA ARG A 158 -5.36 9.59 15.91
C ARG A 158 -6.61 9.66 15.02
N ARG A 159 -6.43 9.58 13.69
CA ARG A 159 -7.53 9.66 12.71
C ARG A 159 -8.33 8.36 12.58
N LEU A 160 -7.83 7.25 13.12
CA LEU A 160 -8.44 5.92 13.03
C LEU A 160 -9.65 5.70 13.95
N ARG A 161 -10.05 6.69 14.75
CA ARG A 161 -11.16 6.55 15.71
C ARG A 161 -12.54 6.33 15.06
N HIS A 162 -12.65 6.46 13.75
CA HIS A 162 -13.94 6.41 13.04
C HIS A 162 -13.99 5.41 11.87
N SER A 163 -12.94 4.60 11.63
CA SER A 163 -12.85 3.70 10.46
C SER A 163 -12.93 2.22 10.77
N THR A 164 -13.10 1.80 12.02
CA THR A 164 -13.59 0.45 12.31
C THR A 164 -15.02 0.38 11.80
N ARG A 165 -15.19 -0.12 10.58
CA ARG A 165 -16.47 -0.65 10.11
C ARG A 165 -16.83 -1.82 11.03
N CYS A 166 -17.42 -1.53 12.18
CA CYS A 166 -18.29 -2.51 12.81
C CYS A 166 -19.42 -2.75 11.81
N ALA A 167 -19.53 -3.98 11.35
CA ALA A 167 -20.63 -4.46 10.52
C ALA A 167 -22.01 -4.31 11.19
N ASP A 168 -22.08 -3.79 12.41
CA ASP A 168 -23.31 -3.57 13.17
C ASP A 168 -24.06 -2.27 12.79
N ALA A 169 -23.51 -1.43 11.90
CA ALA A 169 -24.22 -0.25 11.40
C ALA A 169 -25.24 -0.55 10.28
N LEU A 170 -25.50 -1.84 10.00
CA LEU A 170 -26.47 -2.28 8.99
C LEU A 170 -27.81 -2.77 9.58
N GLU A 171 -28.02 -2.68 10.90
CA GLU A 171 -29.28 -3.10 11.53
C GLU A 171 -30.05 -1.99 12.28
N LEU A 172 -29.67 -0.72 12.16
CA LEU A 172 -30.35 0.38 12.89
C LEU A 172 -30.70 1.61 12.03
N VAL A 173 -30.89 1.42 10.72
CA VAL A 173 -31.32 2.52 9.82
C VAL A 173 -32.61 2.16 9.11
N ASP A 174 -33.68 1.96 9.88
CA ASP A 174 -35.06 2.03 9.35
C ASP A 174 -35.84 3.25 9.90
N ASP A 175 -35.31 4.00 10.88
CA ASP A 175 -36.07 5.06 11.59
C ASP A 175 -35.37 6.44 11.68
N LEU A 176 -34.41 6.76 10.80
CA LEU A 176 -33.68 8.03 10.86
C LEU A 176 -33.68 8.85 9.55
N GLU A 177 -34.82 8.92 8.86
CA GLU A 177 -35.02 9.90 7.76
C GLU A 177 -35.09 11.37 8.24
N HIS A 178 -34.99 11.65 9.54
CA HIS A 178 -35.16 13.01 10.08
C HIS A 178 -34.04 13.55 10.97
N LEU A 179 -32.90 12.87 11.07
CA LEU A 179 -31.70 13.47 11.67
C LEU A 179 -30.69 13.83 10.59
N SER A 180 -30.92 15.00 9.98
CA SER A 180 -29.88 15.77 9.30
C SER A 180 -28.79 16.12 10.32
N PHE A 181 -27.84 15.22 10.53
CA PHE A 181 -26.61 15.58 11.22
C PHE A 181 -25.91 16.65 10.37
N PRO A 182 -25.58 17.83 10.92
CA PRO A 182 -24.85 18.82 10.17
C PRO A 182 -23.49 18.24 9.81
N ASN A 183 -23.25 18.09 8.51
CA ASN A 183 -21.99 17.61 7.90
C ASN A 183 -20.76 18.48 8.20
N ASP A 184 -20.84 19.43 9.14
CA ASP A 184 -19.93 20.57 9.26
C ASP A 184 -19.14 20.64 10.57
N ILE A 185 -19.07 19.58 11.38
CA ILE A 185 -18.24 19.61 12.60
C ILE A 185 -17.28 18.42 12.64
N CYS A 186 -16.41 18.35 11.62
CA CYS A 186 -15.04 17.94 11.84
C CYS A 186 -14.17 19.21 11.64
N PRO A 187 -13.52 19.77 12.68
CA PRO A 187 -12.81 21.06 12.60
C PRO A 187 -11.61 21.08 11.64
N THR A 188 -11.35 19.98 10.94
CA THR A 188 -10.25 19.83 9.99
C THR A 188 -10.67 19.81 8.53
N GLY A 189 -11.95 19.93 8.17
CA GLY A 189 -12.38 20.14 6.77
C GLY A 189 -12.05 19.02 5.77
N TYR A 190 -11.40 17.95 6.19
CA TYR A 190 -11.15 16.77 5.37
C TYR A 190 -12.43 15.91 5.37
N ARG A 191 -13.20 15.96 4.28
CA ARG A 191 -14.07 14.84 3.87
C ARG A 191 -13.20 13.58 3.83
N GLY A 192 -13.83 12.40 3.95
CA GLY A 192 -13.17 11.09 4.02
C GLY A 192 -12.36 10.71 2.78
N ASP A 193 -11.36 11.50 2.44
CA ASP A 193 -10.43 11.32 1.36
C ASP A 193 -9.49 10.20 1.80
N GLY A 194 -9.58 9.04 1.16
CA GLY A 194 -8.73 7.90 1.49
C GLY A 194 -7.25 8.27 1.38
N ILE A 195 -6.53 8.15 2.48
CA ILE A 195 -5.07 8.33 2.50
C ILE A 195 -4.46 6.94 2.53
N ALA A 196 -3.57 6.61 1.59
CA ALA A 196 -2.72 5.44 1.74
C ALA A 196 -1.42 5.85 2.41
N SER A 197 -1.27 5.46 3.68
CA SER A 197 0.02 5.54 4.35
C SER A 197 0.84 4.27 4.15
N PHE A 198 2.14 4.45 4.03
CA PHE A 198 3.11 3.35 4.04
C PHE A 198 3.56 2.95 5.45
N HIS A 199 3.14 3.67 6.50
CA HIS A 199 3.50 3.41 7.90
C HIS A 199 5.01 3.47 8.16
N TYR A 200 5.73 4.42 7.55
CA TYR A 200 7.15 4.62 7.81
C TYR A 200 7.43 4.86 9.31
N GLY A 201 8.38 4.10 9.86
CA GLY A 201 8.66 4.04 11.29
C GLY A 201 7.85 2.99 12.06
N GLU A 202 7.00 2.22 11.37
CA GLU A 202 6.12 1.21 11.96
C GLU A 202 6.06 -0.07 11.11
N GLY A 203 5.52 -1.15 11.66
CA GLY A 203 5.36 -2.42 10.95
C GLY A 203 6.67 -2.91 10.32
N TRP A 204 6.61 -3.34 9.06
CA TRP A 204 7.79 -3.77 8.30
C TRP A 204 8.78 -2.63 7.97
N LEU A 205 8.38 -1.36 8.11
CA LEU A 205 9.25 -0.18 7.97
C LEU A 205 9.76 0.35 9.32
N ALA A 206 9.50 -0.32 10.44
CA ALA A 206 9.90 0.16 11.77
C ALA A 206 11.41 0.12 12.01
N SER A 207 12.12 -0.79 11.34
CA SER A 207 13.57 -0.95 11.48
C SER A 207 14.19 -1.58 10.24
N SER A 208 15.49 -1.36 10.06
CA SER A 208 16.25 -2.00 8.98
C SER A 208 16.24 -3.52 9.05
N TRP A 209 16.15 -4.10 10.25
CA TRP A 209 16.07 -5.56 10.42
C TRP A 209 14.74 -6.13 9.90
N LEU A 210 13.61 -5.54 10.30
CA LEU A 210 12.28 -5.97 9.82
C LEU A 210 12.16 -5.80 8.30
N TYR A 211 12.68 -4.69 7.78
CA TYR A 211 12.71 -4.43 6.36
C TYR A 211 13.53 -5.46 5.59
N ALA A 212 14.74 -5.76 6.07
CA ALA A 212 15.61 -6.77 5.48
C ALA A 212 14.95 -8.16 5.49
N GLU A 213 14.22 -8.50 6.55
CA GLU A 213 13.49 -9.77 6.65
C GLU A 213 12.34 -9.86 5.64
N VAL A 214 11.54 -8.81 5.49
CA VAL A 214 10.48 -8.76 4.47
C VAL A 214 11.08 -8.81 3.07
N ARG A 215 12.14 -8.04 2.81
CA ARG A 215 12.86 -8.03 1.53
C ARG A 215 13.39 -9.43 1.19
N ARG A 216 14.01 -10.12 2.14
CA ARG A 216 14.49 -11.50 2.00
C ARG A 216 13.35 -12.45 1.63
N LYS A 217 12.21 -12.38 2.34
CA LYS A 217 11.03 -13.22 2.07
C LYS A 217 10.45 -12.97 0.68
N LEU A 218 10.35 -11.71 0.25
CA LEU A 218 9.92 -11.39 -1.11
C LEU A 218 10.88 -11.97 -2.15
N GLN A 219 12.19 -11.89 -1.92
CA GLN A 219 13.19 -12.43 -2.84
C GLN A 219 13.15 -13.96 -2.92
N GLU A 220 13.00 -14.64 -1.79
CA GLU A 220 12.96 -16.11 -1.72
C GLU A 220 11.67 -16.69 -2.28
N THR A 221 10.53 -16.07 -1.98
CA THR A 221 9.22 -16.59 -2.38
C THR A 221 8.83 -16.26 -3.81
N GLN A 222 9.42 -15.22 -4.40
CA GLN A 222 9.10 -14.71 -5.74
C GLN A 222 7.57 -14.63 -5.96
N PRO A 223 6.91 -13.59 -5.40
CA PRO A 223 5.46 -13.52 -5.37
C PRO A 223 4.82 -13.74 -6.74
N THR A 224 3.75 -14.54 -6.75
CA THR A 224 2.90 -14.74 -7.93
C THR A 224 1.70 -13.79 -7.88
N TRP A 225 1.11 -13.50 -9.03
CA TRP A 225 0.10 -12.43 -9.16
C TRP A 225 -1.09 -12.90 -10.00
N SER A 226 -2.31 -12.59 -9.57
CA SER A 226 -3.55 -12.79 -10.32
C SER A 226 -4.37 -11.50 -10.39
N SER A 227 -4.84 -11.12 -11.58
CA SER A 227 -5.77 -10.00 -11.75
C SER A 227 -7.21 -10.50 -11.94
N GLN A 228 -8.18 -9.58 -11.83
CA GLN A 228 -9.61 -9.86 -12.07
C GLN A 228 -10.24 -10.88 -11.12
N VAL A 229 -9.64 -11.09 -9.95
CA VAL A 229 -10.20 -11.92 -8.89
C VAL A 229 -11.12 -11.07 -8.03
N ASP A 230 -12.43 -11.33 -8.11
CA ASP A 230 -13.45 -10.62 -7.34
C ASP A 230 -13.56 -11.21 -5.92
N PHE A 231 -13.08 -10.50 -4.91
CA PHE A 231 -13.18 -10.92 -3.50
C PHE A 231 -14.21 -10.05 -2.77
N PRO A 232 -15.16 -10.64 -2.01
CA PRO A 232 -15.13 -11.99 -1.43
C PRO A 232 -15.83 -13.10 -2.24
N ALA A 233 -16.27 -12.84 -3.49
CA ALA A 233 -17.00 -13.83 -4.29
C ALA A 233 -16.12 -14.99 -4.80
N ALA A 234 -14.81 -14.78 -4.90
CA ALA A 234 -13.83 -15.74 -5.39
C ALA A 234 -13.65 -16.92 -4.43
N GLY A 235 -13.61 -18.13 -5.00
CA GLY A 235 -13.29 -19.36 -4.30
C GLY A 235 -11.78 -19.57 -4.16
N PRO A 236 -11.33 -20.51 -3.30
CA PRO A 236 -9.92 -20.91 -3.21
C PRO A 236 -9.31 -21.31 -4.56
N GLU A 237 -10.09 -21.89 -5.46
CA GLU A 237 -9.69 -22.29 -6.81
C GLU A 237 -9.24 -21.11 -7.69
N ASP A 238 -9.85 -19.94 -7.54
CA ASP A 238 -9.49 -18.72 -8.29
C ASP A 238 -8.15 -18.13 -7.82
N LEU A 239 -7.68 -18.56 -6.63
CA LEU A 239 -6.45 -18.10 -5.98
C LEU A 239 -5.27 -19.08 -6.19
N LEU A 240 -5.47 -20.14 -6.98
CA LEU A 240 -4.45 -21.11 -7.32
C LEU A 240 -3.83 -20.79 -8.70
N PRO A 241 -2.58 -20.29 -8.75
CA PRO A 241 -1.90 -19.94 -10.00
C PRO A 241 -1.60 -21.17 -10.88
N ASP A 242 -1.68 -22.38 -10.32
CA ASP A 242 -1.47 -23.63 -11.07
C ASP A 242 -2.70 -24.01 -11.95
N LEU A 243 -3.85 -23.34 -11.78
CA LEU A 243 -5.09 -23.60 -12.54
C LEU A 243 -5.55 -22.40 -13.39
N ALA A 244 -5.21 -21.18 -12.99
CA ALA A 244 -5.49 -19.98 -13.76
C ALA A 244 -4.49 -19.89 -14.92
N GLY A 245 -4.94 -20.23 -16.13
CA GLY A 245 -4.14 -20.10 -17.36
C GLY A 245 -3.48 -18.72 -17.45
N ALA A 246 -2.20 -18.72 -17.80
CA ALA A 246 -1.36 -17.53 -17.96
C ALA A 246 -2.12 -16.45 -18.76
N CYS A 247 -2.63 -15.43 -18.05
CA CYS A 247 -3.34 -14.35 -18.70
C CYS A 247 -2.32 -13.42 -19.37
N GLU A 248 -2.58 -13.13 -20.64
CA GLU A 248 -1.69 -12.41 -21.56
C GLU A 248 -1.27 -11.03 -21.04
N SER A 249 -0.10 -10.58 -21.52
CA SER A 249 0.64 -9.40 -21.08
C SER A 249 -0.24 -8.12 -20.99
N PRO A 250 -0.27 -7.41 -19.85
CA PRO A 250 -1.19 -6.29 -19.56
C PRO A 250 -0.83 -4.96 -20.24
N ILE A 251 0.20 -4.91 -21.10
CA ILE A 251 0.71 -3.65 -21.68
C ILE A 251 -0.37 -2.91 -22.49
N THR A 252 -1.35 -3.62 -23.06
CA THR A 252 -2.42 -3.02 -23.88
C THR A 252 -3.47 -2.24 -23.06
N LEU A 253 -3.56 -2.42 -21.74
CA LEU A 253 -4.54 -1.73 -20.89
C LEU A 253 -4.11 -0.31 -20.48
N LEU A 254 -2.79 -0.03 -20.41
CA LEU A 254 -2.30 1.32 -20.08
C LEU A 254 -2.53 2.33 -21.22
N SER A 255 -2.76 1.86 -22.45
CA SER A 255 -3.04 2.70 -23.62
C SER A 255 -4.51 3.12 -23.78
N LEU A 256 -5.46 2.53 -23.04
CA LEU A 256 -6.89 2.72 -23.33
C LEU A 256 -7.65 3.71 -22.43
N ASP A 257 -7.26 4.01 -21.19
CA ASP A 257 -8.15 4.79 -20.30
C ASP A 257 -7.47 5.80 -19.34
N PHE A 258 -6.60 6.68 -19.87
CA PHE A 258 -6.22 7.91 -19.15
C PHE A 258 -6.92 9.18 -19.66
N LYS A 259 -7.82 9.06 -20.65
CA LYS A 259 -8.56 10.20 -21.23
C LYS A 259 -10.04 10.27 -20.87
N GLN A 260 -10.61 9.29 -20.16
CA GLN A 260 -12.06 9.24 -19.86
C GLN A 260 -12.44 9.51 -18.40
N VAL A 261 -11.50 9.88 -17.53
CA VAL A 261 -11.82 10.36 -16.18
C VAL A 261 -11.18 11.73 -15.98
N ALA A 262 -11.84 12.75 -16.51
CA ALA A 262 -11.60 14.16 -16.26
C ALA A 262 -12.96 14.86 -16.07
#